data_AF-A0A8T6IQ67-F1
#
_entry.id   AF-A0A8T6IQ67-F1
#
_cell.length_a   1.000
_cell.length_b   1.000
_cell.length_c   1.000
_cell.angle_alpha   90.00
_cell.angle_beta   90.00
_cell.angle_gamma   90.00
#
_symmetry.space_group_name_H-M   'P 1'
#
loop_
_entity.id
_entity.type
_entity.pdbx_description
1 polymer ?
#
loop_
_entity_poly.entity_id
_entity_poly.type
_entity_poly.pdbx_seq_one_letter_code
_entity_poly.pdbx_strand_id
1 'polypeptide(L)'
;IKRLTDGAFRAMFKSLDRHNYMKYTIFGSFRPDYLADIRAARPDAKTSILFGAVDIDPVKLAQSINADYVHPCWEKRADQPHKLLTPDWIAAVREANLGIVCWHEERPSEIAALMALGVDAICSDKPELLL
;
A
#
# COMPACT_ATOMS: atom_id res chain seq x y z
N ILE A 1 20.93 2.45 5.51
CA ILE A 1 19.70 2.41 4.67
C ILE A 1 19.57 1.02 4.09
N LYS A 2 18.45 0.31 4.33
CA LYS A 2 18.20 -1.00 3.69
C LYS A 2 18.06 -0.75 2.17
N ARG A 3 18.90 -1.37 1.35
CA ARG A 3 18.87 -1.25 -0.12
C ARG A 3 18.55 -2.62 -0.71
N LEU A 4 17.60 -2.67 -1.63
CA LEU A 4 17.34 -3.87 -2.41
C LEU A 4 18.45 -3.96 -3.46
N THR A 5 19.23 -5.04 -3.44
CA THR A 5 20.26 -5.29 -4.46
C THR A 5 19.65 -6.06 -5.61
N ASP A 6 20.24 -5.96 -6.81
CA ASP A 6 19.79 -6.72 -7.99
C ASP A 6 19.80 -8.24 -7.73
N GLY A 7 20.76 -8.71 -6.93
CA GLY A 7 20.83 -10.11 -6.49
C GLY A 7 19.62 -10.49 -5.64
N ALA A 8 19.24 -9.66 -4.67
CA ALA A 8 18.06 -9.88 -3.83
C ALA A 8 16.76 -9.81 -4.64
N PHE A 9 16.65 -8.86 -5.57
CA PHE A 9 15.53 -8.72 -6.49
C PHE A 9 15.33 -10.01 -7.32
N ARG A 10 16.39 -10.50 -7.98
CA ARG A 10 16.34 -11.75 -8.76
C ARG A 10 15.99 -12.96 -7.91
N ALA A 11 16.58 -13.08 -6.72
CA ALA A 11 16.30 -14.19 -5.81
C ALA A 11 14.83 -14.20 -5.36
N MET A 12 14.27 -13.02 -5.05
CA MET A 12 12.86 -12.85 -4.69
C MET A 12 11.93 -13.33 -5.80
N PHE A 13 12.08 -12.83 -7.04
CA PHE A 13 11.23 -13.25 -8.15
C PHE A 13 11.34 -14.74 -8.44
N LYS A 14 12.57 -15.27 -8.48
CA LYS A 14 12.79 -16.71 -8.68
C LYS A 14 12.07 -17.55 -7.63
N SER A 15 12.05 -17.10 -6.38
CA SER A 15 11.33 -17.78 -5.30
C SER A 15 9.82 -17.73 -5.52
N LEU A 16 9.26 -16.55 -5.79
CA LEU A 16 7.82 -16.37 -6.01
C LEU A 16 7.31 -17.17 -7.22
N ASP A 17 8.10 -17.23 -8.29
CA ASP A 17 7.76 -18.01 -9.48
C ASP A 17 7.83 -19.50 -9.23
N ARG A 18 8.89 -19.97 -8.56
CA ARG A 18 9.05 -21.39 -8.22
C ARG A 18 7.88 -21.93 -7.41
N HIS A 19 7.27 -21.08 -6.57
CA HIS A 19 6.16 -21.46 -5.70
C HIS A 19 4.78 -21.03 -6.23
N ASN A 20 4.69 -20.44 -7.44
CA ASN A 20 3.46 -19.91 -8.02
C ASN A 20 2.71 -18.91 -7.10
N TYR A 21 3.46 -18.10 -6.36
CA TYR A 21 2.93 -17.15 -5.38
C TYR A 21 2.77 -15.72 -5.89
N MET A 22 3.19 -15.44 -7.13
CA MET A 22 3.04 -14.11 -7.73
C MET A 22 1.61 -13.58 -7.65
N LYS A 23 0.60 -14.42 -7.92
CA LYS A 23 -0.82 -14.04 -7.85
C LYS A 23 -1.35 -13.74 -6.44
N TYR A 24 -0.60 -14.09 -5.39
CA TYR A 24 -0.93 -13.84 -3.99
C TYR A 24 -0.04 -12.76 -3.36
N THR A 25 0.78 -12.07 -4.17
CA THR A 25 1.77 -11.12 -3.67
C THR A 25 1.39 -9.70 -4.07
N ILE A 26 1.44 -8.77 -3.10
CA ILE A 26 1.40 -7.33 -3.34
C ILE A 26 2.75 -6.76 -2.89
N PHE A 27 3.43 -6.06 -3.79
CA PHE A 27 4.72 -5.44 -3.49
C PHE A 27 4.53 -4.01 -2.96
N GLY A 28 4.82 -3.82 -1.67
CA GLY A 28 4.80 -2.52 -1.01
C GLY A 28 6.19 -1.87 -0.91
N SER A 29 6.32 -0.59 -1.25
CA SER A 29 7.56 0.18 -1.01
C SER A 29 7.32 1.69 -0.89
N PHE A 30 8.16 2.39 -0.13
CA PHE A 30 8.27 3.87 -0.15
C PHE A 30 9.08 4.41 -1.34
N ARG A 31 9.68 3.50 -2.12
CA ARG A 31 10.58 3.79 -3.25
C ARG A 31 9.85 3.52 -4.56
N PRO A 32 9.36 4.56 -5.28
CA PRO A 32 8.67 4.39 -6.55
C PRO A 32 9.52 3.66 -7.60
N ASP A 33 10.83 3.94 -7.63
CA ASP A 33 11.78 3.29 -8.53
C ASP A 33 11.80 1.76 -8.37
N TYR A 34 11.75 1.24 -7.14
CA TYR A 34 11.70 -0.21 -6.94
C TYR A 34 10.40 -0.83 -7.44
N LEU A 35 9.27 -0.14 -7.28
CA LEU A 35 7.98 -0.64 -7.76
C LEU A 35 7.90 -0.58 -9.29
N ALA A 36 8.49 0.45 -9.89
CA ALA A 36 8.63 0.56 -11.34
C ALA A 36 9.48 -0.59 -11.91
N ASP A 37 10.63 -0.89 -11.29
CA ASP A 37 11.48 -2.02 -11.68
C ASP A 37 10.74 -3.36 -11.56
N ILE A 38 9.99 -3.57 -10.47
CA ILE A 38 9.14 -4.76 -10.28
C ILE A 38 8.15 -4.91 -11.43
N ARG A 39 7.43 -3.84 -11.76
CA ARG A 39 6.41 -3.85 -12.81
C ARG A 39 7.00 -4.00 -14.21
N ALA A 40 8.18 -3.42 -14.46
CA ALA A 40 8.91 -3.62 -15.71
C ALA A 40 9.35 -5.07 -15.90
N ALA A 41 9.80 -5.73 -14.83
CA ALA A 41 10.15 -7.14 -14.85
C ALA A 41 8.91 -8.06 -14.93
N ARG A 42 7.81 -7.66 -14.28
CA ARG A 42 6.56 -8.42 -14.14
C ARG A 42 5.34 -7.50 -14.25
N PRO A 43 4.81 -7.30 -15.47
CA PRO A 43 3.66 -6.42 -15.69
C PRO A 43 2.38 -6.83 -14.95
N ASP A 44 2.28 -8.10 -14.56
CA ASP A 44 1.17 -8.68 -13.80
C ASP A 44 1.31 -8.51 -12.27
N ALA A 45 2.45 -8.02 -11.78
CA ALA A 45 2.70 -7.83 -10.36
C ALA A 45 1.81 -6.72 -9.77
N LYS A 46 1.14 -7.02 -8.66
CA LYS A 46 0.37 -6.03 -7.90
C LYS A 46 1.30 -5.17 -7.04
N THR A 47 1.16 -3.85 -7.11
CA THR A 47 2.02 -2.93 -6.33
C THR A 47 1.23 -1.94 -5.48
N SER A 48 1.83 -1.57 -4.35
CA SER A 48 1.27 -0.66 -3.36
C SER A 48 2.31 0.42 -3.00
N ILE A 49 2.03 1.68 -3.32
CA ILE A 49 2.98 2.79 -3.08
C ILE A 49 2.80 3.36 -1.68
N LEU A 50 3.85 3.28 -0.86
CA LEU A 50 3.84 3.80 0.51
C LEU A 50 4.29 5.25 0.54
N PHE A 51 3.61 6.07 1.34
CA PHE A 51 3.97 7.47 1.54
C PHE A 51 3.55 7.96 2.93
N GLY A 52 4.41 8.76 3.55
CA GLY A 52 4.19 9.25 4.91
C GLY A 52 3.70 10.69 4.99
N ALA A 53 3.81 11.47 3.91
CA ALA A 53 3.39 12.86 3.88
C ALA A 53 1.89 12.96 3.57
N VAL A 54 1.19 13.90 4.20
CA VAL A 54 -0.28 14.04 4.12
C VAL A 54 -0.72 14.98 2.99
N ASP A 55 0.20 15.78 2.46
CA ASP A 55 0.02 16.79 1.42
C ASP A 55 0.38 16.28 0.01
N ILE A 56 0.76 15.01 -0.11
CA ILE A 56 1.01 14.36 -1.40
C ILE A 56 -0.32 14.03 -2.07
N ASP A 57 -0.40 14.31 -3.38
CA ASP A 57 -1.45 13.81 -4.26
C ASP A 57 -1.25 12.29 -4.46
N PRO A 58 -2.10 11.44 -3.84
CA PRO A 58 -1.89 10.00 -3.85
C PRO A 58 -2.11 9.39 -5.24
N VAL A 59 -3.01 9.99 -6.03
CA VAL A 59 -3.38 9.52 -7.37
C VAL A 59 -2.21 9.74 -8.32
N LYS A 60 -1.62 10.94 -8.34
CA LYS A 60 -0.45 11.22 -9.18
C LYS A 60 0.74 10.36 -8.79
N LEU A 61 0.96 10.16 -7.49
CA LEU A 61 2.03 9.30 -7.01
C LEU A 61 1.84 7.86 -7.50
N ALA A 62 0.65 7.28 -7.36
CA ALA A 62 0.34 5.95 -7.88
C ALA A 62 0.48 5.86 -9.41
N GLN A 63 -0.06 6.83 -10.16
CA GLN A 63 -0.01 6.85 -11.62
C GLN A 63 1.42 6.91 -12.18
N SER A 64 2.34 7.60 -11.48
CA SER A 64 3.75 7.71 -11.89
C SER A 64 4.46 6.36 -12.05
N ILE A 65 3.95 5.32 -11.38
CA ILE A 65 4.47 3.96 -11.44
C ILE A 65 3.39 2.92 -11.79
N ASN A 66 2.24 3.39 -12.26
CA ASN A 66 1.06 2.58 -12.56
C ASN A 66 0.59 1.69 -11.39
N ALA A 67 0.72 2.11 -10.13
CA ALA A 67 0.40 1.26 -8.97
C ALA A 67 -1.07 0.81 -8.92
N ASP A 68 -1.35 -0.31 -8.24
CA ASP A 68 -2.72 -0.78 -8.00
C ASP A 68 -3.31 -0.23 -6.69
N TYR A 69 -2.44 0.08 -5.72
CA TYR A 69 -2.84 0.54 -4.39
C TYR A 69 -2.04 1.78 -3.96
N VAL A 70 -2.71 2.67 -3.26
CA VAL A 70 -2.08 3.71 -2.42
C VAL A 70 -1.99 3.19 -0.99
N HIS A 71 -0.88 3.51 -0.32
CA HIS A 71 -0.63 3.07 1.04
C HIS A 71 -0.16 4.24 1.92
N PRO A 72 -1.09 5.06 2.44
CA PRO A 72 -0.74 6.08 3.42
C PRO A 72 -0.19 5.43 4.69
N CYS A 73 0.95 5.93 5.18
CA CYS A 73 1.53 5.56 6.47
C CYS A 73 1.34 6.72 7.45
N TRP A 74 0.10 6.87 7.92
CA TRP A 74 -0.35 8.05 8.65
C TRP A 74 -0.73 7.79 10.12
N GLU A 75 -0.38 6.62 10.66
CA GLU A 75 -0.79 6.15 11.99
C GLU A 75 -0.48 7.13 13.11
N LYS A 76 0.59 7.94 12.94
CA LYS A 76 1.07 8.96 13.89
C LYS A 76 0.90 10.40 13.41
N ARG A 77 0.13 10.63 12.34
CA ARG A 77 -0.03 11.98 11.76
C ARG A 77 -1.15 12.79 12.43
N ALA A 78 -2.06 12.13 13.14
CA ALA A 78 -3.09 12.74 13.97
C ALA A 78 -3.48 11.76 15.08
N ASP A 79 -4.22 12.24 16.09
CA ASP A 79 -4.80 11.36 17.12
C ASP A 79 -5.86 10.41 16.53
N GLN A 80 -6.59 10.89 15.52
CA GLN A 80 -7.62 10.17 14.77
C GLN A 80 -7.26 10.16 13.26
N PRO A 81 -6.23 9.41 12.86
CA PRO A 81 -5.70 9.45 11.49
C PRO A 81 -6.70 9.01 10.42
N HIS A 82 -7.74 8.23 10.74
CA HIS A 82 -8.83 7.95 9.79
C HIS A 82 -9.48 9.21 9.23
N LYS A 83 -9.50 10.33 9.98
CA LYS A 83 -10.08 11.61 9.52
C LYS A 83 -9.30 12.28 8.39
N LEU A 84 -8.04 11.89 8.20
CA LEU A 84 -7.24 12.37 7.07
C LEU A 84 -7.68 11.73 5.74
N LEU A 85 -8.38 10.60 5.79
CA LEU A 85 -9.03 9.97 4.65
C LEU A 85 -10.40 10.60 4.43
N THR A 86 -10.42 11.86 3.99
CA THR A 86 -11.67 12.58 3.75
C THR A 86 -12.50 11.91 2.64
N PRO A 87 -13.82 12.13 2.59
CA PRO A 87 -14.66 11.61 1.51
C PRO A 87 -14.12 11.96 0.11
N ASP A 88 -13.67 13.20 -0.08
CA ASP A 88 -13.08 13.66 -1.35
C ASP A 88 -11.78 12.93 -1.69
N TRP A 89 -10.94 12.68 -0.68
CA TRP A 89 -9.70 11.93 -0.86
C TRP A 89 -9.97 10.50 -1.29
N ILE A 90 -10.92 9.83 -0.62
CA ILE A 90 -11.33 8.46 -0.97
C ILE A 90 -11.94 8.43 -2.37
N ALA A 91 -12.85 9.36 -2.68
CA ALA A 91 -13.48 9.45 -3.99
C ALA A 91 -12.44 9.59 -5.11
N ALA A 92 -11.48 10.51 -4.96
CA ALA A 92 -10.41 10.70 -5.95
C ALA A 92 -9.58 9.43 -6.18
N VAL A 93 -9.25 8.68 -5.12
CA VAL A 93 -8.51 7.41 -5.23
C VAL A 93 -9.35 6.35 -5.94
N ARG A 94 -10.65 6.25 -5.62
CA ARG A 94 -11.56 5.27 -6.25
C ARG A 94 -11.83 5.58 -7.72
N GLU A 95 -12.03 6.85 -8.08
CA GLU A 95 -12.19 7.30 -9.47
C GLU A 95 -10.97 6.97 -10.33
N ALA A 96 -9.78 6.96 -9.72
CA ALA A 96 -8.54 6.53 -10.36
C ALA A 96 -8.38 4.98 -10.45
N ASN A 97 -9.37 4.20 -10.05
CA ASN A 97 -9.36 2.74 -9.98
C ASN A 97 -8.26 2.16 -9.06
N LEU A 98 -7.95 2.87 -7.97
CA LEU A 98 -6.93 2.46 -7.00
C LEU A 98 -7.58 1.86 -5.74
N GLY A 99 -6.89 0.88 -5.15
CA GLY A 99 -7.18 0.39 -3.81
C GLY A 99 -6.48 1.20 -2.71
N ILE A 100 -6.98 1.11 -1.49
CA ILE A 100 -6.48 1.78 -0.29
C ILE A 100 -6.02 0.72 0.71
N VAL A 101 -4.71 0.69 0.99
CA VAL A 101 -4.13 -0.13 2.05
C VAL A 101 -3.68 0.79 3.18
N CYS A 102 -4.17 0.58 4.39
CA CYS A 102 -3.82 1.41 5.53
C CYS A 102 -2.65 0.84 6.33
N TRP A 103 -2.07 1.73 7.12
CA TRP A 103 -0.99 1.48 8.08
C TRP A 103 -1.32 0.41 9.11
N HIS A 104 -0.33 0.06 9.94
CA HIS A 104 -0.54 -0.85 11.06
C HIS A 104 -1.38 -0.16 12.16
N GLU A 105 -2.53 -0.72 12.50
CA GLU A 105 -3.42 -0.14 13.50
C GLU A 105 -3.88 -1.17 14.54
N GLU A 106 -3.92 -0.74 15.80
CA GLU A 106 -4.26 -1.58 16.95
C GLU A 106 -5.31 -0.91 17.86
N ARG A 107 -5.66 0.37 17.62
CA ARG A 107 -6.71 1.07 18.36
C ARG A 107 -8.09 0.64 17.84
N PRO A 108 -8.95 0.01 18.66
CA PRO A 108 -10.25 -0.50 18.18
C PRO A 108 -11.15 0.57 17.56
N SER A 109 -11.13 1.80 18.07
CA SER A 109 -11.90 2.91 17.50
C SER A 109 -11.42 3.31 16.10
N GLU A 110 -10.12 3.30 15.86
CA GLU A 110 -9.55 3.61 14.55
C GLU A 110 -9.80 2.48 13.56
N ILE A 111 -9.64 1.21 13.99
CA ILE A 111 -9.98 0.03 13.17
C ILE A 111 -11.44 0.12 12.70
N ALA A 112 -12.37 0.32 13.63
CA ALA A 112 -13.80 0.42 13.30
C ALA A 112 -14.08 1.58 12.33
N ALA A 113 -13.41 2.72 12.51
CA ALA A 113 -13.56 3.87 11.63
C ALA A 113 -13.00 3.59 10.22
N LEU A 114 -11.81 2.99 10.11
CA LEU A 114 -11.20 2.60 8.82
C LEU A 114 -12.06 1.56 8.08
N MET A 115 -12.62 0.57 8.81
CA MET A 115 -13.56 -0.40 8.24
C MET A 115 -14.84 0.29 7.72
N ALA A 116 -15.39 1.25 8.48
CA ALA A 116 -16.55 2.01 8.06
C ALA A 116 -16.30 2.89 6.82
N LEU A 117 -15.06 3.34 6.61
CA LEU A 117 -14.63 4.04 5.40
C LEU A 117 -14.50 3.13 4.17
N GLY A 118 -14.52 1.80 4.35
CA GLY A 118 -14.43 0.85 3.24
C GLY A 118 -13.05 0.81 2.59
N VAL A 119 -11.98 0.91 3.38
CA VAL A 119 -10.61 0.66 2.90
C VAL A 119 -10.42 -0.82 2.54
N ASP A 120 -9.54 -1.14 1.59
CA ASP A 120 -9.39 -2.52 1.09
C ASP A 120 -8.57 -3.41 2.02
N ALA A 121 -7.65 -2.82 2.78
CA ALA A 121 -6.86 -3.55 3.77
C ALA A 121 -6.40 -2.63 4.89
N ILE A 122 -6.26 -3.21 6.09
CA ILE A 122 -5.66 -2.58 7.27
C ILE A 122 -4.51 -3.50 7.69
N CYS A 123 -3.28 -2.99 7.76
CA CYS A 123 -2.20 -3.73 8.38
C CYS A 123 -2.42 -3.77 9.90
N SER A 124 -1.98 -4.82 10.57
CA SER A 124 -2.00 -4.87 12.03
C SER A 124 -0.95 -5.84 12.55
N ASP A 125 -0.31 -5.49 13.65
CA ASP A 125 0.52 -6.43 14.41
C ASP A 125 -0.34 -7.38 15.26
N LYS A 126 -1.64 -7.09 15.40
CA LYS A 126 -2.64 -7.89 16.12
C LYS A 126 -3.86 -8.14 15.23
N PRO A 127 -3.72 -8.98 14.18
CA PRO A 127 -4.77 -9.21 13.19
C PRO A 127 -6.09 -9.72 13.80
N GLU A 128 -6.06 -10.34 14.98
CA GLU A 128 -7.25 -10.73 15.74
C GLU A 128 -8.17 -9.56 16.13
N LEU A 129 -7.67 -8.32 16.12
CA LEU A 129 -8.46 -7.11 16.38
C LEU A 129 -9.28 -6.65 15.16
N LEU A 130 -9.04 -7.24 13.98
CA LEU A 130 -9.72 -6.90 12.72
C LEU A 130 -10.91 -7.83 12.41
N LEU A 131 -11.20 -8.80 13.29
CA LEU A 131 -12.22 -9.84 13.11
C LEU A 131 -13.60 -9.43 13.64
#